data_AF-A0A1B6MQY3-F1
#
_entry.id   AF-A0A1B6MQY3-F1
#
_cell.length_a   1.000
_cell.length_b   1.000
_cell.length_c   1.000
_cell.angle_alpha   90.00
_cell.angle_beta   90.00
_cell.angle_gamma   90.00
#
_symmetry.space_group_name_H-M   'P 1'
#
loop_
_entity.id
_entity.type
_entity.pdbx_description
1 polymer ?
#
loop_
_entity_poly.entity_id
_entity_poly.type
_entity_poly.pdbx_seq_one_letter_code
_entity_poly.pdbx_strand_id
1 'polypeptide(L)'
;MFSYPSLKVTRYFANLTYGYIFGYNGAWAGPPSYFSTYKMTGVSHGADLYYLLYVNGSSQYVDHCTPNIPNLEMKNQMVKWWTTFAKTSIPDPTWKKISDGGYLVIDWPLSTMNITAFEGRFYDFWANMKKPPAGSSADYLKLSFFVVLAALLSLLS
;
A
#
# COMPACT_ATOMS: atom_id res chain seq x y z
N MET A 1 4.74 2.94 -6.09
CA MET A 1 4.08 2.51 -7.35
C MET A 1 2.66 2.02 -7.12
N PHE A 2 2.43 1.04 -6.24
CA PHE A 2 1.13 0.35 -6.11
C PHE A 2 0.11 1.05 -5.20
N SER A 3 0.53 1.50 -4.01
CA SER A 3 -0.44 1.95 -3.00
C SER A 3 -1.19 3.24 -3.38
N TYR A 4 -0.54 4.19 -4.04
CA TYR A 4 -1.17 5.45 -4.47
C TYR A 4 -2.37 5.26 -5.41
N PRO A 5 -2.26 4.53 -6.55
CA PRO A 5 -3.41 4.27 -7.40
C PRO A 5 -4.45 3.36 -6.73
N SER A 6 -4.03 2.35 -5.95
CA SER A 6 -4.99 1.51 -5.21
C SER A 6 -5.86 2.33 -4.27
N LEU A 7 -5.26 3.30 -3.55
CA LEU A 7 -5.99 4.15 -2.61
C LEU A 7 -7.06 4.99 -3.30
N LYS A 8 -6.82 5.47 -4.53
CA LYS A 8 -7.83 6.22 -5.28
C LYS A 8 -9.08 5.40 -5.54
N VAL A 9 -8.92 4.12 -5.86
CA VAL A 9 -10.04 3.20 -6.11
C VAL A 9 -10.73 2.86 -4.79
N THR A 10 -9.97 2.50 -3.76
CA THR A 10 -10.55 2.08 -2.47
C THR A 10 -11.28 3.22 -1.76
N ARG A 11 -10.84 4.48 -1.91
CA ARG A 11 -11.59 5.65 -1.41
C ARG A 11 -12.97 5.77 -2.05
N TYR A 12 -13.04 5.63 -3.38
CA TYR A 12 -14.30 5.78 -4.10
C TYR A 12 -15.31 4.68 -3.70
N PHE A 13 -14.82 3.47 -3.41
CA PHE A 13 -15.64 2.32 -3.04
C PHE A 13 -15.52 1.91 -1.57
N ALA A 14 -15.20 2.84 -0.65
CA ALA A 14 -14.85 2.51 0.74
C ALA A 14 -15.92 1.70 1.49
N ASN A 15 -17.20 1.97 1.23
CA ASN A 15 -18.35 1.29 1.84
C ASN A 15 -18.62 -0.12 1.26
N LEU A 16 -17.93 -0.50 0.18
CA LEU A 16 -18.09 -1.77 -0.53
C LEU A 16 -16.79 -2.59 -0.56
N THR A 17 -15.68 -2.01 -0.13
CA THR A 17 -14.35 -2.60 -0.29
C THR A 17 -13.79 -3.10 1.04
N TYR A 18 -13.25 -4.31 1.01
CA TYR A 18 -12.38 -4.83 2.07
C TYR A 18 -10.93 -4.62 1.63
N GLY A 19 -10.13 -3.95 2.48
CA GLY A 19 -8.73 -3.69 2.21
C GLY A 19 -7.82 -4.48 3.15
N TYR A 20 -6.66 -4.92 2.65
CA TYR A 20 -5.56 -5.41 3.49
C TYR A 20 -4.20 -4.83 3.13
N ILE A 21 -3.29 -4.89 4.10
CA ILE A 21 -1.85 -4.80 3.93
C ILE A 21 -1.28 -6.17 4.27
N PHE A 22 -0.59 -6.82 3.33
CA PHE A 22 0.14 -8.04 3.63
C PHE A 22 1.51 -7.67 4.23
N GLY A 23 1.69 -7.98 5.50
CA GLY A 23 2.90 -7.71 6.28
C GLY A 23 3.61 -8.97 6.77
N TYR A 24 2.99 -10.14 6.63
CA TYR A 24 3.55 -11.41 7.08
C TYR A 24 4.85 -11.77 6.34
N ASN A 25 5.97 -11.67 7.07
CA ASN A 25 7.31 -11.99 6.58
C ASN A 25 7.67 -13.45 6.91
N GLY A 26 6.96 -14.40 6.29
CA GLY A 26 7.20 -15.83 6.43
C GLY A 26 8.31 -16.37 5.51
N ALA A 27 8.49 -17.69 5.52
CA ALA A 27 9.54 -18.37 4.78
C ALA A 27 9.16 -18.60 3.30
N TRP A 28 7.87 -18.59 2.98
CA TRP A 28 7.40 -18.74 1.61
C TRP A 28 7.47 -17.41 0.89
N ALA A 29 8.47 -17.28 0.02
CA ALA A 29 8.71 -16.10 -0.79
C ALA A 29 9.29 -16.48 -2.17
N GLY A 30 9.31 -15.51 -3.08
CA GLY A 30 10.01 -15.65 -4.35
C GLY A 30 11.52 -15.69 -4.17
N PRO A 31 12.26 -16.16 -5.20
CA PRO A 31 13.71 -16.10 -5.18
C PRO A 31 14.17 -14.65 -5.00
N PRO A 32 15.30 -14.41 -4.31
CA PRO A 32 15.86 -13.08 -4.20
C PRO A 32 16.10 -12.51 -5.61
N SER A 33 15.74 -11.24 -5.79
CA SER A 33 15.91 -10.56 -7.08
C SER A 33 17.38 -10.59 -7.49
N TYR A 34 17.68 -11.05 -8.71
CA TYR A 34 19.01 -10.99 -9.31
C TYR A 34 19.59 -9.56 -9.35
N PHE A 35 18.73 -8.54 -9.27
CA PHE A 35 19.12 -7.13 -9.26
C PHE A 35 19.37 -6.58 -7.86
N SER A 36 19.20 -7.37 -6.80
CA SER A 36 19.47 -6.94 -5.43
C SER A 36 20.83 -7.45 -4.97
N THR A 37 21.80 -6.56 -4.85
CA THR A 37 23.11 -6.82 -4.22
C THR A 37 23.02 -7.08 -2.73
N TYR A 38 21.88 -6.81 -2.10
CA TYR A 38 21.66 -6.95 -0.66
C TYR A 38 20.49 -7.89 -0.37
N LYS A 39 20.62 -8.66 0.72
CA LYS A 39 19.50 -9.41 1.29
C LYS A 39 18.53 -8.40 1.91
N MET A 40 17.41 -8.17 1.22
CA MET A 40 16.32 -7.35 1.75
C MET A 40 15.43 -8.23 2.63
N THR A 41 15.09 -7.73 3.82
CA THR A 41 14.10 -8.34 4.69
C THR A 41 12.75 -7.65 4.49
N GLY A 42 11.66 -8.42 4.65
CA GLY A 42 10.29 -7.92 4.55
C GLY A 42 9.53 -8.49 3.35
N VAL A 43 8.37 -7.89 3.11
CA VAL A 43 7.39 -8.42 2.16
C VAL A 43 7.53 -7.72 0.81
N SER A 44 7.90 -8.50 -0.22
CA SER A 44 7.97 -8.03 -1.60
C SER A 44 6.61 -8.11 -2.31
N HIS A 45 6.52 -7.49 -3.48
CA HIS A 45 5.31 -7.57 -4.29
C HIS A 45 5.01 -9.02 -4.71
N GLY A 46 3.76 -9.45 -4.51
CA GLY A 46 3.30 -10.81 -4.82
C GLY A 46 3.64 -11.85 -3.77
N ALA A 47 4.25 -11.47 -2.64
CA ALA A 47 4.56 -12.39 -1.54
C ALA A 47 3.30 -13.05 -0.93
N ASP A 48 2.15 -12.37 -0.96
CA ASP A 48 0.86 -12.91 -0.52
C ASP A 48 0.37 -14.09 -1.39
N LEU A 49 0.75 -14.12 -2.67
CA LEU A 49 0.35 -15.18 -3.60
C LEU A 49 0.90 -16.55 -3.19
N TYR A 50 2.06 -16.62 -2.52
CA TYR A 50 2.65 -17.88 -2.05
C TYR A 50 1.82 -18.55 -0.94
N TYR A 51 0.92 -17.80 -0.31
CA TYR A 51 -0.02 -18.26 0.71
C TYR A 51 -1.43 -18.47 0.16
N LEU A 52 -1.69 -18.13 -1.12
CA LEU A 52 -2.95 -18.40 -1.81
C LEU A 52 -2.83 -19.53 -2.83
N LEU A 53 -1.70 -19.59 -3.52
CA LEU A 53 -1.41 -20.53 -4.58
C LEU A 53 -0.19 -21.36 -4.18
N TYR A 54 -0.24 -22.65 -4.46
CA TYR A 54 0.92 -23.50 -4.29
C TYR A 54 1.96 -23.17 -5.36
N VAL A 55 3.15 -22.72 -4.93
CA VAL A 55 4.29 -22.48 -5.81
C VAL A 55 5.37 -23.52 -5.53
N ASN A 56 5.67 -24.35 -6.52
CA ASN A 56 6.72 -25.36 -6.40
C ASN A 56 8.07 -24.70 -6.08
N GLY A 57 8.80 -25.25 -5.11
CA GLY A 57 10.07 -24.71 -4.62
C GLY A 57 9.93 -23.67 -3.50
N SER A 58 8.79 -22.99 -3.37
CA SER A 58 8.58 -21.95 -2.34
C SER A 58 7.57 -22.36 -1.27
N SER A 59 6.40 -22.88 -1.65
CA SER A 59 5.30 -23.22 -0.72
C SER A 59 5.44 -24.63 -0.12
N GLN A 60 6.64 -24.98 0.36
CA GLN A 60 6.95 -26.33 0.82
C GLN A 60 6.31 -26.65 2.19
N TYR A 61 5.73 -27.85 2.30
CA TYR A 61 5.12 -28.33 3.55
C TYR A 61 6.17 -28.51 4.66
N VAL A 62 7.36 -28.98 4.30
CA VAL A 62 8.50 -29.13 5.21
C VAL A 62 9.49 -27.99 4.98
N ASP A 63 10.06 -27.50 6.07
CA ASP A 63 11.21 -26.61 6.12
C ASP A 63 12.26 -27.27 7.05
N HIS A 64 13.47 -27.51 6.53
CA HIS A 64 14.54 -28.21 7.25
C HIS A 64 14.09 -29.52 7.95
N CYS A 65 13.38 -30.39 7.21
CA CYS A 65 12.83 -31.67 7.71
C CYS A 65 11.75 -31.56 8.79
N THR A 66 11.23 -30.36 9.08
CA THR A 66 10.12 -30.14 10.03
C THR A 66 8.93 -29.47 9.34
N PRO A 67 7.68 -29.74 9.74
CA PRO A 67 6.53 -29.05 9.16
C PRO A 67 6.61 -27.53 9.36
N ASN A 68 6.34 -26.77 8.30
CA ASN A 68 6.35 -25.32 8.35
C ASN A 68 5.02 -24.77 8.87
N ILE A 69 4.71 -25.06 10.14
CA ILE A 69 3.40 -24.79 10.75
C ILE A 69 2.95 -23.33 10.59
N PRO A 70 3.78 -22.29 10.86
CA PRO A 70 3.33 -20.91 10.74
C PRO A 70 2.92 -20.52 9.31
N ASN A 71 3.66 -21.00 8.30
CA ASN A 71 3.33 -20.71 6.90
C ASN A 71 2.09 -21.49 6.43
N LEU A 72 1.91 -22.72 6.93
CA LEU A 72 0.72 -23.53 6.68
C LEU A 72 -0.53 -22.89 7.28
N GLU A 73 -0.44 -22.34 8.50
CA GLU A 73 -1.53 -21.61 9.15
C GLU A 73 -1.88 -20.34 8.39
N MET A 74 -0.89 -19.52 8.03
CA MET A 74 -1.13 -18.33 7.20
C MET A 74 -1.77 -18.69 5.86
N LYS A 75 -1.30 -19.74 5.18
CA LYS A 75 -1.91 -20.24 3.94
C LYS A 75 -3.36 -20.64 4.15
N ASN A 76 -3.64 -21.45 5.16
CA ASN A 76 -5.00 -21.89 5.46
C ASN A 76 -5.93 -20.69 5.72
N GLN A 77 -5.44 -19.68 6.43
CA GLN A 77 -6.20 -18.47 6.72
C GLN A 77 -6.42 -17.60 5.47
N MET A 78 -5.39 -17.40 4.65
CA MET A 78 -5.49 -16.68 3.37
C MET A 78 -6.50 -17.35 2.43
N VAL A 79 -6.40 -18.67 2.23
CA VAL A 79 -7.36 -19.44 1.43
C VAL A 79 -8.77 -19.33 2.01
N LYS A 80 -8.92 -19.41 3.33
CA LYS A 80 -10.23 -19.25 3.99
C LYS A 80 -10.84 -17.88 3.70
N TRP A 81 -10.12 -16.78 3.88
CA TRP A 81 -10.65 -15.44 3.64
C TRP A 81 -11.09 -15.24 2.19
N TRP A 82 -10.23 -15.61 1.23
CA TRP A 82 -10.53 -15.44 -0.18
C TRP A 82 -11.69 -16.32 -0.65
N THR A 83 -11.76 -17.57 -0.20
CA THR A 83 -12.86 -18.48 -0.55
C THR A 83 -14.17 -18.12 0.15
N THR A 84 -14.11 -17.59 1.38
CA THR A 84 -15.30 -17.11 2.10
C THR A 84 -15.85 -15.86 1.40
N PHE A 85 -14.98 -14.90 1.06
CA PHE A 85 -15.38 -13.73 0.27
C PHE A 85 -16.05 -14.12 -1.05
N ALA A 86 -15.48 -15.08 -1.78
CA ALA A 86 -16.08 -15.56 -3.03
C ALA A 86 -17.48 -16.19 -2.84
N LYS A 87 -17.75 -16.82 -1.68
CA LYS A 87 -19.04 -17.47 -1.37
C LYS A 87 -20.08 -16.50 -0.83
N THR A 88 -19.68 -15.52 -0.03
CA THR A 88 -20.61 -14.73 0.81
C THR A 88 -20.47 -13.22 0.63
N SER A 89 -19.52 -12.77 -0.19
CA SER A 89 -19.10 -11.35 -0.30
C SER A 89 -18.55 -10.74 1.00
N ILE A 90 -18.27 -11.55 2.02
CA ILE A 90 -17.71 -11.11 3.32
C ILE A 90 -16.54 -12.05 3.67
N PRO A 91 -15.29 -11.57 3.72
CA PRO A 91 -14.13 -12.46 3.94
C PRO A 91 -14.10 -13.07 5.35
N ASP A 92 -14.50 -12.29 6.36
CA ASP A 92 -14.63 -12.70 7.76
C ASP A 92 -15.56 -11.71 8.50
N PRO A 93 -16.39 -12.13 9.48
CA PRO A 93 -17.27 -11.22 10.24
C PRO A 93 -16.52 -10.10 11.00
N THR A 94 -15.27 -10.35 11.37
CA THR A 94 -14.41 -9.39 12.08
C THR A 94 -13.70 -8.44 11.13
N TRP A 95 -13.52 -8.83 9.86
CA TRP A 95 -12.92 -7.98 8.84
C TRP A 95 -13.93 -6.92 8.38
N LYS A 96 -13.64 -5.66 8.70
CA LYS A 96 -14.51 -4.54 8.37
C LYS A 96 -14.22 -3.97 6.98
N LYS A 97 -15.23 -3.34 6.39
CA LYS A 97 -15.06 -2.53 5.17
C LYS A 97 -14.17 -1.34 5.48
N ILE A 98 -13.53 -0.80 4.45
CA ILE A 98 -12.57 0.30 4.60
C ILE A 98 -13.21 1.49 5.31
N SER A 99 -14.46 1.83 5.00
CA SER A 99 -15.20 2.92 5.65
C SER A 99 -15.30 2.80 7.17
N ASP A 100 -15.36 1.57 7.68
CA ASP A 100 -15.71 1.29 9.08
C ASP A 100 -14.46 0.97 9.92
N GLY A 101 -13.46 0.35 9.31
CA GLY A 101 -12.26 -0.12 10.03
C GLY A 101 -10.93 0.15 9.33
N GLY A 102 -10.91 0.68 8.10
CA GLY A 102 -9.68 0.84 7.34
C GLY A 102 -9.17 -0.48 6.75
N TYR A 103 -7.86 -0.72 6.85
CA TYR A 103 -7.17 -1.85 6.22
C TYR A 103 -6.78 -2.90 7.27
N LEU A 104 -7.15 -4.16 7.03
CA LEU A 104 -6.63 -5.27 7.84
C LEU A 104 -5.13 -5.43 7.56
N VAL A 105 -4.31 -5.42 8.60
CA VAL A 105 -2.90 -5.75 8.49
C VAL A 105 -2.75 -7.24 8.72
N ILE A 106 -2.52 -7.97 7.64
CA ILE A 106 -2.25 -9.40 7.65
C ILE A 106 -0.77 -9.59 7.98
N ASP A 107 -0.51 -9.64 9.28
CA ASP A 107 0.75 -10.04 9.90
C ASP A 107 0.42 -11.02 11.04
N TRP A 108 1.38 -11.40 11.87
CA TRP A 108 1.13 -12.22 13.06
C TRP A 108 1.68 -11.58 14.33
N PRO A 109 0.80 -11.05 15.22
CA PRO A 109 -0.67 -11.10 15.20
C PRO A 109 -1.32 -10.13 14.19
N LEU A 110 -2.60 -10.37 13.88
CA LEU A 110 -3.42 -9.46 13.07
C LEU A 110 -3.60 -8.11 13.77
N SER A 111 -3.63 -7.05 12.97
CA SER A 111 -3.95 -5.70 13.43
C SER A 111 -4.69 -4.92 12.35
N THR A 112 -5.03 -3.67 12.62
CA THR A 112 -5.78 -2.82 11.68
C THR A 112 -5.10 -1.47 11.54
N MET A 113 -5.02 -0.96 10.31
CA MET A 113 -4.55 0.39 10.01
C MET A 113 -5.73 1.24 9.55
N ASN A 114 -6.02 2.31 10.29
CA ASN A 114 -7.08 3.24 9.91
C ASN A 114 -6.74 4.00 8.62
N ILE A 115 -7.77 4.57 7.98
CA ILE A 115 -7.64 5.27 6.69
C ILE A 115 -6.61 6.39 6.76
N THR A 116 -6.67 7.25 7.79
CA THR A 116 -5.76 8.39 7.94
C THR A 116 -4.29 7.96 8.02
N ALA A 117 -3.98 6.92 8.79
CA ALA A 117 -2.63 6.39 8.91
C ALA A 117 -2.14 5.78 7.59
N PHE A 118 -3.01 5.07 6.88
CA PHE A 118 -2.69 4.52 5.57
C PHE A 118 -2.42 5.63 4.54
N GLU A 119 -3.24 6.67 4.52
CA GLU A 119 -3.12 7.81 3.62
C GLU A 119 -1.84 8.60 3.85
N GLY A 120 -1.54 8.90 5.13
CA GLY A 120 -0.29 9.57 5.52
C GLY A 120 0.95 8.79 5.07
N ARG A 121 0.90 7.45 5.16
CA ARG A 121 2.03 6.59 4.78
C ARG A 121 2.20 6.44 3.27
N PHE A 122 1.10 6.34 2.51
CA PHE A 122 1.15 5.85 1.14
C PHE A 122 0.62 6.80 0.07
N TYR A 123 -0.05 7.88 0.44
CA TYR A 123 -0.77 8.75 -0.50
C TYR A 123 -0.35 10.21 -0.42
N ASP A 124 -0.23 10.78 0.78
CA ASP A 124 -0.15 12.24 0.96
C ASP A 124 1.04 12.86 0.23
N PHE A 125 2.21 12.22 0.29
CA PHE A 125 3.40 12.65 -0.46
C PHE A 125 3.09 12.79 -1.96
N TRP A 126 2.57 11.73 -2.58
CA TRP A 126 2.27 11.69 -4.01
C TRP A 126 1.13 12.63 -4.41
N ALA A 127 0.17 12.84 -3.52
CA ALA A 127 -0.93 13.76 -3.73
C ALA A 127 -0.46 15.22 -3.70
N ASN A 128 0.45 15.54 -2.78
CA ASN A 128 1.01 16.88 -2.65
C ASN A 128 1.95 17.22 -3.82
N MET A 129 2.67 16.25 -4.38
CA MET A 129 3.46 16.48 -5.61
C MET A 129 2.62 16.90 -6.83
N LYS A 130 1.32 16.58 -6.84
CA LYS A 130 0.42 16.98 -7.94
C LYS A 130 -0.17 18.37 -7.77
N LYS A 131 -0.05 18.95 -6.57
CA LYS A 131 -0.50 20.32 -6.36
C LYS A 131 0.56 21.23 -7.00
N PRO A 132 0.18 22.22 -7.82
CA PRO A 132 1.11 23.26 -8.21
C PRO A 132 1.70 23.89 -6.93
N PRO A 133 2.97 24.36 -6.97
CA PRO A 133 3.59 24.98 -5.81
C PRO A 133 2.66 26.03 -5.20
N ALA A 134 2.65 26.13 -3.87
CA ALA A 134 1.90 27.15 -3.16
C ALA A 134 2.45 28.54 -3.55
N GLY A 135 1.84 29.09 -4.58
CA GLY A 135 2.19 30.32 -5.27
C GLY A 135 1.27 30.34 -6.47
N SER A 136 0.14 31.04 -6.33
CA SER A 136 -0.77 31.18 -7.46
C SER A 136 0.01 31.79 -8.62
N SER A 137 -0.28 31.39 -9.85
CA SER A 137 0.26 32.07 -11.04
C SER A 137 0.03 33.59 -10.98
N ALA A 138 -0.96 34.06 -10.20
CA ALA A 138 -1.21 35.47 -9.91
C ALA A 138 -0.14 36.13 -9.00
N ASP A 139 0.48 35.40 -8.07
CA ASP A 139 1.52 35.94 -7.19
C ASP A 139 2.84 36.16 -7.93
N TYR A 140 3.17 35.25 -8.86
CA TYR A 140 4.30 35.41 -9.77
C TYR A 140 4.09 36.59 -10.74
N LEU A 141 2.88 36.74 -11.29
CA LEU A 141 2.53 37.89 -12.14
C LEU A 141 2.63 39.22 -11.39
N LYS A 142 2.19 39.27 -10.12
CA LYS A 142 2.32 40.48 -9.28
C LYS A 142 3.78 40.83 -9.03
N LEU A 143 4.62 39.86 -8.67
CA LEU A 143 6.04 40.10 -8.41
C LEU A 143 6.77 40.57 -9.69
N SER A 144 6.48 39.97 -10.84
CA SER A 144 7.04 40.40 -12.13
C SER A 144 6.59 41.82 -12.52
N PHE A 145 5.33 42.18 -12.29
CA PHE A 145 4.84 43.54 -12.55
C PHE A 145 5.54 44.59 -11.68
N PHE A 146 5.74 44.31 -10.39
CA PHE A 146 6.44 45.23 -9.49
C PHE A 146 7.91 45.44 -9.90
N VAL A 147 8.61 44.38 -10.28
CA VAL A 147 10.01 44.47 -10.73
C VAL A 147 10.13 45.25 -12.04
N VAL A 148 9.24 45.00 -13.01
CA VAL A 148 9.24 45.73 -14.29
C VAL A 148 8.88 47.20 -14.09
N LEU A 149 7.88 47.52 -13.26
CA LEU A 149 7.48 48.89 -12.96
C LEU A 149 8.59 49.66 -12.23
N ALA A 150 9.26 49.04 -11.25
CA ALA A 150 10.38 49.65 -10.55
C ALA A 150 11.56 49.93 -11.48
N ALA A 151 11.88 48.99 -12.38
CA ALA A 151 12.93 49.18 -13.38
C ALA A 151 12.60 50.32 -14.37
N LEU A 152 11.36 50.41 -14.84
CA LEU A 152 10.89 51.49 -15.71
C LEU A 152 10.93 52.87 -15.01
N LEU A 153 10.57 52.95 -13.73
CA LEU A 153 10.64 54.19 -12.95
C LEU A 153 12.08 54.64 -12.70
N SER A 154 13.02 53.71 -12.50
CA SER A 154 14.45 54.03 -12.34
C SER A 154 15.15 54.50 -13.61
N LEU A 155 14.54 54.30 -14.78
CA LEU A 155 15.04 54.79 -16.08
C LEU A 155 14.50 56.19 -16.44
N LEU A 156 13.53 56.69 -15.67
CA LEU A 156 12.88 57.99 -15.86
C LEU A 156 13.30 59.03 -14.81
N SER A 157 14.26 58.70 -13.93
CA SER A 157 14.84 59.58 -12.90
C SER A 157 16.28 59.95 -13.20
#